data_AF-A0AAV7X455-F1
#
_entry.id   AF-A0AAV7X455-F1
#
_cell.length_a   1.000
_cell.length_b   1.000
_cell.length_c   1.000
_cell.angle_alpha   90.00
_cell.angle_beta   90.00
_cell.angle_gamma   90.00
#
_symmetry.space_group_name_H-M   'P 1'
#
loop_
_entity.id
_entity.type
_entity.pdbx_description
1 polymer ?
#
loop_
_entity_poly.entity_id
_entity_poly.type
_entity_poly.pdbx_seq_one_letter_code
_entity_poly.pdbx_strand_id
1 'polypeptide(L)'
;MCHWGRKKIQYSGWPSFCTSQELKNEYIKRWKEQVGIVIDPEAVRLNPSLRQWGKGIINVGWGKLCQLPQQTSISMVKGYKELLDFVMNDTIEVLSLIALSDTVIQVTWKTVDDCVESLPINSVITGAYTTMHARLELYKVLDHLQERAFYCDTDSCVFLSKPGLPDPPLGLYFGQLTDEFESYGVGSYCYEWVSAGAKQYAMKVACGGDVSKTKVIIKLRGISLNYSCSNVVTFERFKAMVMDGEDPTKVNIPAQIARVKGWNIVSRPSSKIWQPTLNKRLYGDDGDKPRPFGHIDDSLEDCADQDAVAALTDLIDA
;
A
#
# COMPACT_ATOMS: atom_id res chain seq x y z
N MET A 1 -18.09 10.33 6.36
CA MET A 1 -17.26 10.13 5.14
C MET A 1 -17.59 11.13 4.01
N CYS A 2 -18.85 11.57 3.86
CA CYS A 2 -19.32 12.37 2.73
C CYS A 2 -18.65 13.74 2.51
N HIS A 3 -18.29 14.49 3.57
CA HIS A 3 -17.64 15.81 3.41
C HIS A 3 -16.28 15.70 2.71
N TRP A 4 -15.39 14.84 3.24
CA TRP A 4 -14.04 14.67 2.69
C TRP A 4 -14.04 13.96 1.34
N GLY A 5 -14.99 13.03 1.11
CA GLY A 5 -15.23 12.44 -0.21
C GLY A 5 -15.57 13.50 -1.26
N ARG A 6 -16.51 14.40 -0.94
CA ARG A 6 -16.85 15.56 -1.78
C ARG A 6 -15.63 16.44 -2.05
N LYS A 7 -14.87 16.80 -1.00
CA LYS A 7 -13.66 17.63 -1.14
C LYS A 7 -12.60 16.98 -2.03
N LYS A 8 -12.36 15.67 -1.87
CA LYS A 8 -11.46 14.89 -2.75
C LYS A 8 -11.87 15.02 -4.21
N ILE A 9 -13.17 14.88 -4.52
CA ILE A 9 -13.68 14.98 -5.89
C ILE A 9 -13.50 16.41 -6.42
N GLN A 10 -13.93 17.42 -5.66
CA GLN A 10 -13.79 18.83 -6.06
C GLN A 10 -12.34 19.23 -6.34
N TYR A 11 -11.39 18.77 -5.52
CA TYR A 11 -9.97 19.05 -5.70
C TYR A 11 -9.29 18.20 -6.77
N SER A 12 -9.98 17.18 -7.31
CA SER A 12 -9.49 16.42 -8.46
C SER A 12 -9.67 17.19 -9.78
N GLY A 13 -10.44 18.28 -9.77
CA GLY A 13 -10.77 19.03 -10.98
C GLY A 13 -11.82 18.32 -11.84
N TRP A 14 -12.10 18.90 -13.01
CA TRP A 14 -13.01 18.33 -13.99
C TRP A 14 -12.32 17.20 -14.76
N PRO A 15 -13.01 16.07 -15.02
CA PRO A 15 -12.52 15.06 -15.94
C PRO A 15 -12.25 15.62 -17.34
N SER A 16 -11.36 14.96 -18.09
CA SER A 16 -10.97 15.34 -19.46
C SER A 16 -12.15 15.45 -20.43
N PHE A 17 -13.16 14.58 -20.28
CA PHE A 17 -14.37 14.59 -21.11
C PHE A 17 -15.37 15.70 -20.77
N CYS A 18 -15.24 16.39 -19.61
CA CYS A 18 -16.16 17.46 -19.21
C CYS A 18 -15.80 18.79 -19.88
N THR A 19 -15.98 18.89 -21.19
CA THR A 19 -15.62 20.07 -21.99
C THR A 19 -16.73 21.12 -22.04
N SER A 20 -18.00 20.72 -22.01
CA SER A 20 -19.16 21.61 -22.06
C SER A 20 -19.84 21.77 -20.70
N GLN A 21 -20.69 22.80 -20.54
CA GLN A 21 -21.42 23.02 -19.30
C GLN A 21 -22.49 21.95 -19.06
N GLU A 22 -23.09 21.41 -20.13
CA GLU A 22 -24.04 20.30 -20.08
C GLU A 22 -23.38 19.06 -19.49
N LEU A 23 -22.17 18.72 -19.97
CA LEU A 23 -21.41 17.55 -19.48
C LEU A 23 -20.99 17.71 -18.03
N LYS A 24 -20.67 18.94 -17.59
CA LYS A 24 -20.39 19.22 -16.17
C LYS A 24 -21.63 19.04 -15.29
N ASN A 25 -22.78 19.54 -15.75
CA ASN A 25 -24.04 19.39 -15.04
C ASN A 25 -24.47 17.92 -14.96
N GLU A 26 -24.29 17.18 -16.04
CA GLU A 26 -24.55 15.73 -16.08
C GLU A 26 -23.63 14.98 -15.12
N TYR A 27 -22.33 15.30 -15.11
CA TYR A 27 -21.37 14.72 -14.17
C TYR A 27 -21.80 14.93 -12.71
N ILE A 28 -22.19 16.15 -12.34
CA ILE A 28 -22.67 16.46 -10.99
C ILE A 28 -23.94 15.67 -10.66
N LYS A 29 -24.89 15.62 -11.60
CA LYS A 29 -26.14 14.87 -11.45
C LYS A 29 -25.86 13.39 -11.19
N ARG A 30 -25.01 12.76 -12.01
CA ARG A 30 -24.68 11.33 -11.86
C ARG A 30 -23.99 11.03 -10.52
N TRP A 31 -23.10 11.89 -10.03
CA TRP A 31 -22.48 11.72 -8.70
C TRP A 31 -23.49 11.78 -7.55
N LYS A 32 -24.51 12.63 -7.68
CA LYS A 32 -25.61 12.70 -6.71
C LYS A 32 -26.49 11.45 -6.75
N GLU A 33 -26.83 10.97 -7.95
CA GLU A 33 -27.71 9.80 -8.13
C GLU A 33 -27.03 8.49 -7.73
N GLN A 34 -25.78 8.27 -8.15
CA GLN A 34 -25.07 7.00 -7.93
C GLN A 34 -24.46 6.90 -6.53
N VAL A 35 -23.93 8.00 -5.99
CA VAL A 35 -23.10 7.98 -4.75
C VAL A 35 -23.72 8.84 -3.64
N GLY A 36 -24.75 9.64 -3.93
CA GLY A 36 -25.36 10.54 -2.95
C GLY A 36 -24.52 11.79 -2.64
N ILE A 37 -23.49 12.09 -3.44
CA ILE A 37 -22.58 13.23 -3.18
C ILE A 37 -22.99 14.42 -4.02
N VAL A 38 -23.32 15.52 -3.35
CA VAL A 38 -23.59 16.81 -3.98
C VAL A 38 -22.28 17.55 -4.21
N ILE A 39 -21.87 17.68 -5.46
CA ILE A 39 -20.70 18.44 -5.87
C ILE A 39 -21.14 19.88 -6.12
N ASP A 40 -20.48 20.83 -5.43
CA ASP A 40 -20.61 22.24 -5.75
C ASP A 40 -19.68 22.57 -6.95
N PRO A 41 -20.24 23.01 -8.11
CA PRO A 41 -19.50 23.28 -9.33
C PRO A 41 -18.44 24.38 -9.17
N GLU A 42 -18.71 25.41 -8.37
CA GLU A 42 -17.80 26.56 -8.21
C GLU A 42 -16.55 26.19 -7.40
N ALA A 43 -16.68 25.19 -6.53
CA ALA A 43 -15.57 24.67 -5.74
C ALA A 43 -14.70 23.64 -6.50
N VAL A 44 -15.09 23.21 -7.71
CA VAL A 44 -14.30 22.25 -8.49
C VAL A 44 -13.09 22.95 -9.09
N ARG A 45 -11.91 22.58 -8.59
CA ARG A 45 -10.62 23.11 -9.06
C ARG A 45 -9.54 22.06 -8.94
N LEU A 46 -8.68 21.93 -9.93
CA LEU A 46 -7.54 21.03 -9.85
C LEU A 46 -6.58 21.54 -8.76
N ASN A 47 -6.47 20.81 -7.66
CA ASN A 47 -5.53 21.11 -6.58
C ASN A 47 -4.96 19.80 -6.01
N PRO A 48 -3.80 19.34 -6.53
CA PRO A 48 -3.20 18.07 -6.13
C PRO A 48 -2.94 17.97 -4.62
N SER A 49 -2.48 19.06 -4.01
CA SER A 49 -2.16 19.11 -2.58
C SER A 49 -3.42 18.95 -1.72
N LEU A 50 -4.47 19.75 -1.96
CA LEU A 50 -5.71 19.63 -1.19
C LEU A 50 -6.44 18.32 -1.45
N ARG A 51 -6.34 17.77 -2.67
CA ARG A 51 -6.82 16.43 -2.99
C ARG A 51 -6.10 15.38 -2.15
N GLN A 52 -4.77 15.48 -2.02
CA GLN A 52 -3.98 14.57 -1.18
C GLN A 52 -4.40 14.63 0.28
N TRP A 53 -4.65 15.84 0.81
CA TRP A 53 -5.19 16.02 2.16
C TRP A 53 -6.57 15.36 2.32
N GLY A 54 -7.50 15.62 1.39
CA GLY A 54 -8.83 15.02 1.41
C GLY A 54 -8.80 13.49 1.35
N LYS A 55 -7.98 12.91 0.45
CA LYS A 55 -7.75 11.46 0.36
C LYS A 55 -7.09 10.93 1.65
N GLY A 56 -6.12 11.67 2.19
CA GLY A 56 -5.40 11.31 3.41
C GLY A 56 -6.33 11.16 4.60
N ILE A 57 -7.25 12.12 4.81
CA ILE A 57 -8.20 12.06 5.92
C ILE A 57 -9.14 10.86 5.80
N ILE A 58 -9.60 10.52 4.59
CA ILE A 58 -10.42 9.33 4.36
C ILE A 58 -9.65 8.06 4.73
N ASN A 59 -8.38 7.97 4.31
CA ASN A 59 -7.53 6.81 4.58
C ASN A 59 -7.10 6.70 6.04
N VAL A 60 -6.86 7.83 6.72
CA VAL A 60 -6.53 7.85 8.16
C VAL A 60 -7.72 7.40 9.00
N GLY A 61 -8.94 7.71 8.57
CA GLY A 61 -10.17 7.40 9.30
C GLY A 61 -10.25 5.93 9.72
N TRP A 62 -10.14 4.99 8.78
CA TRP A 62 -10.24 3.56 9.11
C TRP A 62 -9.03 3.08 9.93
N GLY A 63 -7.81 3.54 9.63
CA GLY A 63 -6.61 3.14 10.37
C GLY A 63 -6.64 3.61 11.83
N LYS A 64 -7.25 4.76 12.10
CA LYS A 64 -7.42 5.30 13.45
C LYS A 64 -8.41 4.48 14.28
N LEU A 65 -9.44 3.90 13.66
CA LEU A 65 -10.36 2.97 14.31
C LEU A 65 -9.70 1.64 14.69
N CYS A 66 -8.49 1.36 14.21
CA CYS A 66 -7.76 0.11 14.50
C CYS A 66 -6.43 0.40 15.20
N GLN A 67 -6.27 1.59 15.76
CA GLN A 67 -5.03 1.98 16.41
C GLN A 67 -4.84 1.10 17.64
N LEU A 68 -3.65 0.49 17.75
CA LEU A 68 -3.25 -0.24 18.94
C LEU A 68 -3.27 0.73 20.14
N PRO A 69 -4.09 0.47 21.19
CA PRO A 69 -4.18 1.37 22.33
C PRO A 69 -2.88 1.43 23.12
N GLN A 70 -2.20 0.29 23.26
CA GLN A 70 -0.87 0.23 23.85
C GLN A 70 0.15 0.86 22.90
N GLN A 71 0.68 2.02 23.28
CA GLN A 71 1.73 2.69 22.55
C GLN A 71 2.94 2.92 23.46
N THR A 72 4.13 2.86 22.87
CA THR A 72 5.33 3.32 23.55
C THR A 72 5.29 4.84 23.65
N SER A 73 5.39 5.32 24.88
CA SER A 73 5.41 6.73 25.23
C SER A 73 6.81 7.15 25.67
N ILE A 74 7.12 8.43 25.47
CA ILE A 74 8.37 9.03 25.92
C ILE A 74 8.05 10.22 26.80
N SER A 75 8.57 10.21 28.02
CA SER A 75 8.45 11.29 29.00
C SER A 75 9.84 11.83 29.35
N MET A 76 9.94 13.16 29.51
CA MET A 76 11.17 13.82 29.96
C MET A 76 11.03 14.15 31.43
N VAL A 77 11.86 13.53 32.25
CA VAL A 77 11.83 13.62 33.72
C VAL A 77 13.01 14.46 34.19
N LYS A 78 12.77 15.39 35.11
CA LYS A 78 13.82 16.29 35.63
C LYS A 78 14.12 16.09 37.11
N GLY A 79 13.22 15.45 37.85
CA GLY A 79 13.35 15.22 39.28
C GLY A 79 13.50 13.74 39.63
N TYR A 80 14.20 13.47 40.73
CA TYR A 80 14.28 12.12 41.29
C TYR A 80 12.90 11.57 41.70
N LYS A 81 12.04 12.44 42.26
CA LYS A 81 10.67 12.05 42.65
C LYS A 81 9.84 11.59 41.44
N GLU A 82 9.82 12.39 40.37
CA GLU A 82 9.13 12.04 39.12
C GLU A 82 9.67 10.73 38.55
N LEU A 83 10.98 10.49 38.62
CA LEU A 83 11.57 9.23 38.16
C LEU A 83 11.10 8.04 39.00
N LEU A 84 11.05 8.19 40.33
CA LEU A 84 10.50 7.16 41.21
C LEU A 84 9.03 6.90 40.91
N ASP A 85 8.24 7.93 40.62
CA ASP A 85 6.83 7.77 40.24
C ASP A 85 6.69 6.90 38.96
N PHE A 86 7.66 6.93 38.04
CA PHE A 86 7.67 6.02 36.87
C PHE A 86 8.12 4.61 37.23
N VAL A 87 9.16 4.46 38.05
CA VAL A 87 9.75 3.15 38.38
C VAL A 87 8.87 2.34 39.33
N MET A 88 8.15 3.01 40.22
CA MET A 88 7.29 2.38 41.24
C MET A 88 5.84 2.22 40.79
N ASN A 89 5.52 2.56 39.54
CA ASN A 89 4.15 2.48 39.03
C ASN A 89 3.92 1.13 38.34
N ASP A 90 3.17 0.25 39.02
CA ASP A 90 2.85 -1.10 38.54
C ASP A 90 1.93 -1.13 37.31
N THR A 91 1.33 0.00 36.91
CA THR A 91 0.47 0.10 35.71
C THR A 91 1.27 0.31 34.42
N ILE A 92 2.57 0.60 34.52
CA ILE A 92 3.44 0.88 33.39
C ILE A 92 4.71 0.03 33.43
N GLU A 93 5.22 -0.31 32.25
CA GLU A 93 6.49 -0.98 32.04
C GLU A 93 7.50 0.03 31.51
N VAL A 94 8.58 0.27 32.26
CA VAL A 94 9.70 1.11 31.82
C VAL A 94 10.61 0.30 30.88
N LEU A 95 10.68 0.72 29.62
CA LEU A 95 11.45 0.06 28.57
C LEU A 95 12.89 0.56 28.48
N SER A 96 13.11 1.86 28.72
CA SER A 96 14.47 2.42 28.72
C SER A 96 14.56 3.73 29.49
N LEU A 97 15.71 3.94 30.15
CA LEU A 97 16.10 5.20 30.78
C LEU A 97 17.35 5.72 30.07
N ILE A 98 17.29 6.94 29.55
CA ILE A 98 18.42 7.58 28.85
C ILE A 98 18.64 8.95 29.46
N ALA A 99 19.77 9.13 30.16
CA ALA A 99 20.19 10.47 30.60
C ALA A 99 20.53 11.32 29.36
N LEU A 100 19.81 12.43 29.19
CA LEU A 100 20.02 13.38 28.10
C LEU A 100 20.96 14.52 28.53
N SER A 101 20.93 14.86 29.81
CA SER A 101 21.80 15.84 30.46
C SER A 101 21.90 15.51 31.96
N ASP A 102 22.66 16.30 32.71
CA ASP A 102 22.77 16.19 34.17
C ASP A 102 21.44 16.45 34.90
N THR A 103 20.43 17.00 34.21
CA THR A 103 19.15 17.41 34.78
C THR A 103 17.93 16.80 34.10
N VAL A 104 18.12 16.01 33.04
CA VAL A 104 17.01 15.45 32.25
C VAL A 104 17.27 13.99 31.92
N ILE A 105 16.31 13.14 32.30
CA ILE A 105 16.27 11.72 31.95
C ILE A 105 15.07 11.48 31.05
N GLN A 106 15.30 10.87 29.90
CA GLN A 106 14.24 10.34 29.05
C GLN A 106 13.80 8.98 29.59
N VAL A 107 12.53 8.86 29.94
CA VAL A 107 11.87 7.61 30.29
C VAL A 107 11.04 7.17 29.09
N THR A 108 11.35 5.99 28.55
CA THR A 108 10.52 5.33 27.55
C THR A 108 9.76 4.21 28.24
N TRP A 109 8.44 4.23 28.12
CA TRP A 109 7.55 3.35 28.85
C TRP A 109 6.36 2.95 27.98
N LYS A 110 5.65 1.88 28.37
CA LYS A 110 4.35 1.50 27.82
C LYS A 110 3.45 1.06 28.97
N THR A 111 2.14 1.10 28.80
CA THR A 111 1.20 0.56 29.80
C THR A 111 1.31 -0.96 29.83
N VAL A 112 1.25 -1.57 31.02
CA VAL A 112 1.18 -3.04 31.17
C VAL A 112 -0.11 -3.55 30.51
N ASP A 113 -0.05 -4.71 29.85
CA ASP A 113 -1.15 -5.25 29.02
C ASP A 113 -2.51 -5.26 29.73
N ASP A 114 -2.55 -5.69 30.99
CA ASP A 114 -3.78 -5.75 31.80
C ASP A 114 -4.34 -4.38 32.20
N CYS A 115 -3.54 -3.33 32.08
CA CYS A 115 -3.92 -1.94 32.36
C CYS A 115 -4.21 -1.15 31.08
N VAL A 116 -4.14 -1.78 29.90
CA VAL A 116 -4.39 -1.10 28.62
C VAL A 116 -5.89 -0.84 28.45
N GLU A 117 -6.27 0.43 28.51
CA GLU A 117 -7.62 0.85 28.16
C GLU A 117 -7.79 0.97 26.63
N SER A 118 -8.96 0.59 26.15
CA SER A 118 -9.32 0.81 24.75
C SER A 118 -9.54 2.29 24.46
N LEU A 119 -9.08 2.74 23.29
CA LEU A 119 -9.34 4.12 22.86
C LEU A 119 -10.85 4.31 22.60
N PRO A 120 -11.45 5.47 22.94
CA PRO A 120 -12.89 5.69 22.80
C PRO A 120 -13.46 5.50 21.39
N ILE A 121 -12.61 5.65 20.38
CA ILE A 121 -12.96 5.52 18.95
C ILE A 121 -12.56 4.17 18.36
N ASN A 122 -11.96 3.27 19.15
CA ASN A 122 -11.44 2.02 18.62
C ASN A 122 -12.60 1.08 18.23
N SER A 123 -12.52 0.55 17.01
CA SER A 123 -13.40 -0.51 16.52
C SER A 123 -12.59 -1.45 15.63
N VAL A 124 -11.99 -2.45 16.27
CA VAL A 124 -11.21 -3.50 15.58
C VAL A 124 -12.11 -4.26 14.59
N ILE A 125 -13.39 -4.44 14.94
CA ILE A 125 -14.38 -5.08 14.08
C ILE A 125 -14.55 -4.30 12.77
N THR A 126 -14.79 -2.98 12.84
CA THR A 126 -14.91 -2.15 11.63
C THR A 126 -13.65 -2.23 10.76
N GLY A 127 -12.47 -2.28 11.38
CA GLY A 127 -11.20 -2.53 10.70
C GLY A 127 -11.14 -3.85 9.95
N ALA A 128 -11.48 -4.94 10.64
CA ALA A 128 -11.51 -6.28 10.07
C ALA A 128 -12.45 -6.33 8.86
N TYR A 129 -13.69 -5.85 8.98
CA TYR A 129 -14.64 -5.78 7.87
C TYR A 129 -14.13 -4.91 6.72
N THR A 130 -13.54 -3.74 7.00
CA THR A 130 -12.99 -2.87 5.95
C THR A 130 -11.91 -3.57 5.13
N THR A 131 -10.97 -4.26 5.80
CA THR A 131 -9.90 -5.00 5.12
C THR A 131 -10.41 -6.27 4.42
N MET A 132 -11.41 -6.95 5.00
CA MET A 132 -12.06 -8.11 4.38
C MET A 132 -12.75 -7.71 3.08
N HIS A 133 -13.61 -6.68 3.10
CA HIS A 133 -14.28 -6.20 1.90
C HIS A 133 -13.29 -5.72 0.83
N ALA A 134 -12.24 -5.01 1.21
CA ALA A 134 -11.19 -4.61 0.26
C ALA A 134 -10.52 -5.81 -0.42
N ARG A 135 -10.22 -6.88 0.34
CA ARG A 135 -9.67 -8.13 -0.21
C ARG A 135 -10.66 -8.85 -1.12
N LEU A 136 -11.94 -8.89 -0.76
CA LEU A 136 -12.98 -9.49 -1.59
C LEU A 136 -13.14 -8.75 -2.93
N GLU A 137 -13.11 -7.41 -2.91
CA GLU A 137 -13.15 -6.62 -4.16
C GLU A 137 -11.93 -6.89 -5.04
N LEU A 138 -10.72 -6.94 -4.47
CA LEU A 138 -9.53 -7.33 -5.22
C LEU A 138 -9.64 -8.76 -5.76
N TYR A 139 -10.18 -9.69 -4.97
CA TYR A 139 -10.37 -11.07 -5.37
C TYR A 139 -11.29 -11.20 -6.59
N LYS A 140 -12.42 -10.46 -6.63
CA LYS A 140 -13.30 -10.43 -7.82
C LYS A 140 -12.57 -10.00 -9.09
N VAL A 141 -11.65 -9.05 -8.99
CA VAL A 141 -10.84 -8.59 -10.13
C VAL A 141 -9.85 -9.66 -10.55
N LEU A 142 -9.21 -10.33 -9.58
CA LEU A 142 -8.30 -11.44 -9.86
C LEU A 142 -9.02 -12.65 -10.48
N ASP A 143 -10.23 -12.97 -10.00
CA ASP A 143 -11.08 -14.03 -10.55
C ASP A 143 -11.55 -13.70 -11.97
N HIS A 144 -11.79 -12.42 -12.30
CA HIS A 144 -12.06 -12.02 -13.69
C HIS A 144 -10.83 -12.13 -14.60
N LEU A 145 -9.63 -11.87 -14.05
CA LEU A 145 -8.38 -11.85 -14.82
C LEU A 145 -7.73 -13.23 -14.96
N GLN A 146 -7.93 -14.12 -13.99
CA GLN A 146 -7.32 -15.44 -13.92
C GLN A 146 -5.79 -15.36 -14.13
N GLU A 147 -5.23 -16.23 -14.98
CA GLU A 147 -3.80 -16.28 -15.30
C GLU A 147 -3.24 -14.99 -15.94
N ARG A 148 -4.10 -14.05 -16.35
CA ARG A 148 -3.63 -12.75 -16.89
C ARG A 148 -3.10 -11.82 -15.81
N ALA A 149 -3.43 -12.05 -14.53
CA ALA A 149 -2.96 -11.21 -13.43
C ALA A 149 -1.52 -11.55 -13.04
N PHE A 150 -0.59 -10.61 -13.22
CA PHE A 150 0.82 -10.80 -12.88
C PHE A 150 1.19 -10.31 -11.49
N TYR A 151 0.50 -9.29 -11.00
CA TYR A 151 0.78 -8.68 -9.70
C TYR A 151 -0.44 -7.98 -9.15
N CYS A 152 -0.59 -8.01 -7.84
CA CYS A 152 -1.57 -7.21 -7.12
C CYS A 152 -0.97 -6.63 -5.84
N ASP A 153 -1.37 -5.41 -5.47
CA ASP A 153 -1.04 -4.81 -4.18
C ASP A 153 -2.22 -3.96 -3.69
N THR A 154 -2.87 -4.45 -2.64
CA THR A 154 -3.93 -3.79 -1.86
C THR A 154 -5.18 -3.39 -2.67
N ASP A 155 -5.04 -2.44 -3.57
CA ASP A 155 -6.08 -1.80 -4.38
C ASP A 155 -5.69 -1.65 -5.87
N SER A 156 -4.64 -2.34 -6.31
CA SER A 156 -4.13 -2.30 -7.69
C SER A 156 -3.83 -3.71 -8.23
N CYS A 157 -3.97 -3.87 -9.55
CA CYS A 157 -3.62 -5.09 -10.27
C CYS A 157 -2.89 -4.74 -11.57
N VAL A 158 -1.85 -5.50 -11.89
CA VAL A 158 -1.16 -5.47 -13.18
C VAL A 158 -1.49 -6.76 -13.92
N PHE A 159 -1.94 -6.65 -15.16
CA PHE A 159 -2.39 -7.79 -15.93
C PHE A 159 -2.01 -7.68 -17.41
N LEU A 160 -2.03 -8.82 -18.10
CA LEU A 160 -1.86 -8.90 -19.55
C LEU A 160 -3.19 -8.66 -20.26
N SER A 161 -3.31 -7.56 -20.98
CA SER A 161 -4.43 -7.35 -21.92
C SER A 161 -4.16 -8.16 -23.20
N LYS A 162 -5.15 -8.95 -23.64
CA LYS A 162 -5.07 -9.77 -24.86
C LYS A 162 -6.26 -9.47 -25.75
N PRO A 163 -6.06 -9.37 -27.09
CA PRO A 163 -7.18 -9.23 -28.02
C PRO A 163 -8.21 -10.36 -27.82
N GLY A 164 -9.49 -10.00 -27.75
CA GLY A 164 -10.59 -10.96 -27.60
C GLY A 164 -10.92 -11.37 -26.15
N LEU A 165 -10.14 -10.94 -25.15
CA LEU A 165 -10.47 -11.12 -23.74
C LEU A 165 -10.89 -9.80 -23.10
N PRO A 166 -11.97 -9.77 -22.28
CA PRO A 166 -12.46 -8.54 -21.69
C PRO A 166 -11.56 -8.06 -20.55
N ASP A 167 -11.19 -6.78 -20.59
CA ASP A 167 -10.48 -6.13 -19.50
C ASP A 167 -11.44 -5.71 -18.36
N PRO A 168 -10.96 -5.60 -17.11
CA PRO A 168 -11.81 -5.18 -16.00
C PRO A 168 -12.47 -3.82 -16.28
N PRO A 169 -13.78 -3.66 -15.97
CA PRO A 169 -14.49 -2.44 -16.28
C PRO A 169 -13.93 -1.27 -15.48
N LEU A 170 -13.63 -0.17 -16.19
CA LEU A 170 -13.23 1.08 -15.57
C LEU A 170 -14.45 1.89 -15.15
N GLY A 171 -14.26 2.78 -14.18
CA GLY A 171 -15.32 3.67 -13.73
C GLY A 171 -14.81 4.90 -12.99
N LEU A 172 -15.73 5.83 -12.74
CA LEU A 172 -15.43 7.15 -12.16
C LEU A 172 -15.73 7.21 -10.65
N TYR A 173 -16.55 6.29 -10.16
CA TYR A 173 -17.10 6.33 -8.80
C TYR A 173 -16.22 5.58 -7.80
N PHE A 174 -16.51 5.77 -6.51
CA PHE A 174 -15.78 5.05 -5.46
C PHE A 174 -15.95 3.54 -5.59
N GLY A 175 -14.85 2.80 -5.41
CA GLY A 175 -14.80 1.35 -5.55
C GLY A 175 -14.60 0.87 -6.99
N GLN A 176 -14.71 1.74 -7.99
CA GLN A 176 -14.47 1.36 -9.39
C GLN A 176 -12.98 1.47 -9.74
N LEU A 177 -12.55 0.65 -10.71
CA LEU A 177 -11.19 0.64 -11.19
C LEU A 177 -10.92 1.86 -12.08
N THR A 178 -9.70 2.38 -12.00
CA THR A 178 -9.20 3.48 -12.84
C THR A 178 -7.93 3.05 -13.52
N ASP A 179 -7.71 3.52 -14.76
CA ASP A 179 -6.45 3.31 -15.45
C ASP A 179 -5.37 4.29 -14.93
N GLU A 180 -4.31 3.76 -14.32
CA GLU A 180 -3.19 4.57 -13.82
C GLU A 180 -2.33 5.16 -14.96
N PHE A 181 -2.32 4.54 -16.14
CA PHE A 181 -1.49 4.95 -17.26
C PHE A 181 -2.05 6.15 -18.02
N GLU A 182 -3.35 6.46 -17.87
CA GLU A 182 -3.97 7.66 -18.47
C GLU A 182 -3.23 8.95 -18.07
N SER A 183 -2.62 8.97 -16.87
CA SER A 183 -1.79 10.08 -16.39
C SER A 183 -0.54 10.37 -17.24
N TYR A 184 -0.10 9.42 -18.07
CA TYR A 184 1.00 9.55 -19.02
C TYR A 184 0.54 9.91 -20.45
N GLY A 185 -0.78 10.09 -20.65
CA GLY A 185 -1.40 10.42 -21.93
C GLY A 185 -2.44 9.38 -22.33
N VAL A 186 -3.42 9.81 -23.13
CA VAL A 186 -4.47 8.92 -23.67
C VAL A 186 -3.82 7.84 -24.53
N GLY A 187 -4.19 6.58 -24.30
CA GLY A 187 -3.63 5.43 -25.00
C GLY A 187 -2.25 4.99 -24.49
N SER A 188 -1.79 5.50 -23.35
CA SER A 188 -0.58 4.98 -22.72
C SER A 188 -0.79 3.56 -22.21
N TYR A 189 0.21 2.70 -22.40
CA TYR A 189 0.17 1.33 -21.90
C TYR A 189 1.56 0.86 -21.46
N CYS A 190 1.58 -0.09 -20.53
CA CYS A 190 2.79 -0.80 -20.16
C CYS A 190 3.10 -1.88 -21.21
N TYR A 191 4.29 -1.84 -21.80
CA TYR A 191 4.71 -2.82 -22.81
C TYR A 191 5.81 -3.76 -22.31
N GLU A 192 6.48 -3.40 -21.23
CA GLU A 192 7.49 -4.26 -20.59
C GLU A 192 7.37 -4.15 -19.08
N TRP A 193 7.26 -5.28 -18.40
CA TRP A 193 7.07 -5.34 -16.95
C TRP A 193 7.92 -6.45 -16.35
N VAL A 194 8.54 -6.16 -15.20
CA VAL A 194 9.37 -7.11 -14.46
C VAL A 194 9.03 -6.98 -12.98
N SER A 195 8.95 -8.10 -12.27
CA SER A 195 8.76 -8.12 -10.82
C SER A 195 9.71 -9.11 -10.15
N ALA A 196 10.19 -8.71 -8.99
CA ALA A 196 11.06 -9.51 -8.15
C ALA A 196 10.44 -9.79 -6.78
N GLY A 197 9.12 -9.64 -6.66
CA GLY A 197 8.37 -9.90 -5.43
C GLY A 197 7.55 -8.70 -4.95
N ALA A 198 7.05 -8.81 -3.72
CA ALA A 198 6.15 -7.82 -3.14
C ALA A 198 6.81 -6.43 -3.04
N LYS A 199 6.19 -5.42 -3.66
CA LYS A 199 6.66 -4.03 -3.70
C LYS A 199 8.06 -3.87 -4.34
N GLN A 200 8.40 -4.78 -5.25
CA GLN A 200 9.63 -4.76 -6.04
C GLN A 200 9.32 -5.06 -7.50
N TYR A 201 9.13 -4.01 -8.30
CA TYR A 201 8.80 -4.14 -9.73
C TYR A 201 9.32 -2.95 -10.54
N ALA A 202 9.47 -3.16 -11.84
CA ALA A 202 9.81 -2.13 -12.80
C ALA A 202 8.95 -2.28 -14.06
N MET A 203 8.67 -1.16 -14.72
CA MET A 203 7.89 -1.15 -15.95
C MET A 203 8.35 -0.06 -16.92
N LYS A 204 8.15 -0.31 -18.21
CA LYS A 204 8.26 0.66 -19.28
C LYS A 204 6.88 0.96 -19.84
N VAL A 205 6.54 2.25 -19.85
CA VAL A 205 5.25 2.76 -20.30
C VAL A 205 5.45 3.54 -21.60
N ALA A 206 4.71 3.18 -22.64
CA ALA A 206 4.66 3.94 -23.89
C ALA A 206 3.70 5.12 -23.71
N CYS A 207 4.22 6.34 -23.55
CA CYS A 207 3.40 7.52 -23.30
C CYS A 207 2.61 7.92 -24.55
N GLY A 208 1.28 8.04 -24.42
CA GLY A 208 0.38 8.35 -25.54
C GLY A 208 0.35 7.28 -26.63
N GLY A 209 0.71 6.03 -26.28
CA GLY A 209 0.79 4.91 -27.21
C GLY A 209 2.07 4.85 -28.05
N ASP A 210 3.00 5.79 -27.85
CA ASP A 210 4.25 5.89 -28.59
C ASP A 210 5.41 5.27 -27.80
N VAL A 211 5.93 4.14 -28.29
CA VAL A 211 7.06 3.41 -27.67
C VAL A 211 8.35 4.23 -27.71
N SER A 212 8.51 5.17 -28.65
CA SER A 212 9.67 6.08 -28.67
C SER A 212 9.66 7.03 -27.46
N LYS A 213 8.48 7.31 -26.89
CA LYS A 213 8.29 8.13 -25.70
C LYS A 213 8.11 7.26 -24.46
N THR A 214 9.15 6.52 -24.13
CA THR A 214 9.13 5.59 -23.00
C THR A 214 9.36 6.28 -21.67
N LYS A 215 8.51 6.00 -20.69
CA LYS A 215 8.74 6.31 -19.28
C LYS A 215 9.05 5.04 -18.48
N VAL A 216 10.20 5.04 -17.82
CA VAL A 216 10.62 3.95 -16.92
C VAL A 216 10.15 4.26 -15.51
N ILE A 217 9.49 3.29 -14.88
CA ILE A 217 9.04 3.37 -13.49
C ILE A 217 9.66 2.19 -12.75
N ILE A 218 10.41 2.47 -11.69
CA ILE A 218 10.99 1.46 -10.82
C ILE A 218 10.43 1.67 -9.41
N LYS A 219 10.02 0.58 -8.76
CA LYS A 219 9.49 0.57 -7.39
C LYS A 219 10.26 -0.47 -6.60
N LEU A 220 11.08 -0.02 -5.66
CA LEU A 220 11.87 -0.88 -4.78
C LEU A 220 11.53 -0.62 -3.32
N ARG A 221 11.17 -1.68 -2.60
CA ARG A 221 10.95 -1.60 -1.15
C ARG A 221 12.26 -1.29 -0.42
N GLY A 222 12.25 -0.22 0.35
CA GLY A 222 13.34 0.12 1.27
C GLY A 222 14.53 0.82 0.63
N ILE A 223 14.55 1.04 -0.69
CA ILE A 223 15.59 1.83 -1.36
C ILE A 223 14.96 3.15 -1.81
N SER A 224 15.51 4.27 -1.33
CA SER A 224 15.08 5.59 -1.79
C SER A 224 15.70 5.89 -3.15
N LEU A 225 14.86 5.93 -4.19
CA LEU A 225 15.30 6.25 -5.54
C LEU A 225 15.66 7.73 -5.65
N ASN A 226 16.93 8.02 -5.89
CA ASN A 226 17.46 9.36 -6.07
C ASN A 226 18.59 9.32 -7.12
N TYR A 227 19.15 10.48 -7.43
CA TYR A 227 20.24 10.58 -8.42
C TYR A 227 21.47 9.74 -8.04
N SER A 228 21.77 9.56 -6.75
CA SER A 228 22.95 8.79 -6.33
C SER A 228 22.86 7.30 -6.65
N CYS A 229 21.64 6.77 -6.82
CA CYS A 229 21.42 5.36 -7.20
C CYS A 229 20.94 5.17 -8.65
N SER A 230 20.75 6.23 -9.44
CA SER A 230 20.15 6.11 -10.79
C SER A 230 21.00 5.32 -11.77
N ASN A 231 22.32 5.36 -11.61
CA ASN A 231 23.25 4.62 -12.49
C ASN A 231 23.31 3.13 -12.14
N VAL A 232 22.92 2.76 -10.92
CA VAL A 232 22.96 1.39 -10.41
C VAL A 232 21.58 0.74 -10.55
N VAL A 233 20.53 1.48 -10.19
CA VAL A 233 19.15 1.03 -10.21
C VAL A 233 18.54 1.38 -11.58
N THR A 234 18.80 0.52 -12.55
CA THR A 234 18.24 0.63 -13.91
C THR A 234 17.26 -0.50 -14.19
N PHE A 235 16.39 -0.29 -15.18
CA PHE A 235 15.44 -1.32 -15.61
C PHE A 235 16.17 -2.57 -16.11
N GLU A 236 17.20 -2.39 -16.95
CA GLU A 236 17.95 -3.50 -17.54
C GLU A 236 18.67 -4.33 -16.48
N ARG A 237 19.29 -3.67 -15.51
CA ARG A 237 19.93 -4.38 -14.37
C ARG A 237 18.90 -5.14 -13.54
N PHE A 238 17.72 -4.55 -13.32
CA PHE A 238 16.65 -5.23 -12.59
C PHE A 238 16.13 -6.45 -13.35
N LYS A 239 15.95 -6.32 -14.66
CA LYS A 239 15.55 -7.41 -15.55
C LYS A 239 16.58 -8.54 -15.54
N ALA A 240 17.86 -8.22 -15.67
CA ALA A 240 18.94 -9.20 -15.67
C ALA A 240 19.05 -9.93 -14.32
N MET A 241 18.87 -9.25 -13.19
CA MET A 241 18.81 -9.93 -11.88
C MET A 241 17.62 -10.89 -11.74
N VAL A 242 16.47 -10.57 -12.34
CA VAL A 242 15.27 -11.41 -12.25
C VAL A 242 15.31 -12.58 -13.23
N MET A 243 15.75 -12.34 -14.47
CA MET A 243 15.70 -13.31 -15.57
C MET A 243 16.98 -14.14 -15.67
N ASP A 244 18.14 -13.50 -15.54
CA ASP A 244 19.45 -14.11 -15.78
C ASP A 244 20.14 -14.52 -14.47
N GLY A 245 19.53 -14.22 -13.32
CA GLY A 245 20.06 -14.57 -12.00
C GLY A 245 21.34 -13.80 -11.64
N GLU A 246 21.53 -12.59 -12.16
CA GLU A 246 22.70 -11.77 -11.82
C GLU A 246 22.84 -11.51 -10.32
N ASP A 247 24.09 -11.36 -9.87
CA ASP A 247 24.41 -11.17 -8.47
C ASP A 247 23.73 -9.94 -7.84
N PRO A 248 23.32 -10.05 -6.55
CA PRO A 248 22.84 -8.95 -5.75
C PRO A 248 23.73 -7.70 -5.85
N THR A 249 23.09 -6.55 -6.08
CA THR A 249 23.81 -5.30 -6.28
C THR A 249 23.80 -4.45 -5.00
N LYS A 250 24.97 -3.98 -4.56
CA LYS A 250 25.08 -3.07 -3.42
C LYS A 250 24.74 -1.63 -3.84
N VAL A 251 23.63 -1.11 -3.33
CA VAL A 251 23.21 0.28 -3.54
C VAL A 251 23.73 1.13 -2.39
N ASN A 252 24.62 2.07 -2.69
CA ASN A 252 25.16 3.02 -1.71
C ASN A 252 24.20 4.19 -1.52
N ILE A 253 24.00 4.59 -0.27
CA ILE A 253 23.18 5.72 0.16
C ILE A 253 24.12 6.70 0.87
N PRO A 254 24.58 7.76 0.18
CA PRO A 254 25.66 8.61 0.70
C PRO A 254 25.27 9.41 1.96
N ALA A 255 24.00 9.82 2.06
CA ALA A 255 23.50 10.62 3.17
C ALA A 255 22.17 10.05 3.70
N GLN A 256 22.25 8.95 4.46
CA GLN A 256 21.09 8.43 5.18
C GLN A 256 20.92 9.18 6.50
N ILE A 257 19.75 9.78 6.69
CA ILE A 257 19.37 10.37 7.98
C ILE A 257 19.17 9.22 8.98
N ALA A 258 19.92 9.27 10.08
CA ALA A 258 19.84 8.35 11.20
C ALA A 258 19.62 9.12 12.50
N ARG A 259 18.73 8.60 13.35
CA ARG A 259 18.58 9.07 14.72
C ARG A 259 19.53 8.27 15.61
N VAL A 260 20.38 8.95 16.35
CA VAL A 260 21.26 8.31 17.35
C VAL A 260 20.74 8.62 18.75
N LYS A 261 21.33 7.97 19.77
CA LYS A 261 20.94 8.19 21.17
C LYS A 261 21.00 9.69 21.51
N GLY A 262 20.06 10.13 22.33
CA GLY A 262 19.99 11.53 22.78
C GLY A 262 19.33 12.50 21.78
N TRP A 263 18.41 12.04 20.94
CA TRP A 263 17.69 12.85 19.94
C TRP A 263 18.55 13.52 18.86
N ASN A 264 19.84 13.17 18.80
CA ASN A 264 20.73 13.68 17.78
C ASN A 264 20.38 13.06 16.42
N ILE A 265 20.33 13.91 15.39
CA ILE A 265 20.10 13.51 14.01
C ILE A 265 21.42 13.65 13.27
N VAL A 266 21.90 12.55 12.69
CA VAL A 266 23.14 12.53 11.91
C VAL A 266 22.85 12.06 10.50
N SER A 267 23.58 12.60 9.54
CA SER A 267 23.63 12.07 8.18
C SER A 267 24.86 11.20 8.06
N ARG A 268 24.68 9.92 7.72
CA ARG A 268 25.79 8.98 7.55
C ARG A 268 25.66 8.17 6.26
N PRO A 269 26.78 7.75 5.65
CA PRO A 269 26.74 6.83 4.54
C PRO A 269 26.21 5.48 5.02
N SER A 270 25.45 4.83 4.14
CA SER A 270 24.84 3.53 4.36
C SER A 270 24.79 2.78 3.03
N SER A 271 24.46 1.50 3.08
CA SER A 271 24.26 0.71 1.86
C SER A 271 23.16 -0.32 2.07
N LYS A 272 22.49 -0.67 0.98
CA LYS A 272 21.51 -1.75 0.95
C LYS A 272 21.85 -2.73 -0.15
N ILE A 273 21.65 -4.01 0.12
CA ILE A 273 21.75 -5.05 -0.90
C ILE A 273 20.41 -5.09 -1.63
N TRP A 274 20.46 -4.85 -2.93
CA TRP A 274 19.33 -4.98 -3.82
C TRP A 274 19.40 -6.33 -4.51
N GLN A 275 18.39 -7.15 -4.26
CA GLN A 275 18.27 -8.49 -4.83
C GLN A 275 16.79 -8.85 -5.00
N PRO A 276 16.47 -9.76 -5.93
CA PRO A 276 15.14 -10.34 -6.02
C PRO A 276 14.69 -11.01 -4.71
N THR A 277 13.40 -10.90 -4.40
CA THR A 277 12.76 -11.48 -3.20
C THR A 277 11.56 -12.34 -3.59
N LEU A 278 11.80 -13.32 -4.46
CA LEU A 278 10.79 -14.28 -4.93
C LEU A 278 10.56 -15.45 -3.96
N ASN A 279 11.05 -15.36 -2.73
CA ASN A 279 11.09 -16.41 -1.71
C ASN A 279 9.71 -16.95 -1.25
N LYS A 280 8.61 -16.41 -1.78
CA LYS A 280 7.24 -16.82 -1.44
C LYS A 280 6.56 -17.65 -2.52
N ARG A 281 7.25 -17.90 -3.64
CA ARG A 281 6.76 -18.73 -4.73
C ARG A 281 7.83 -19.78 -5.05
N LEU A 282 7.38 -20.99 -5.36
CA LEU A 282 8.20 -22.08 -5.84
C LEU A 282 8.11 -22.11 -7.36
N TYR A 283 9.26 -22.14 -8.01
CA TYR A 283 9.34 -22.45 -9.44
C TYR A 283 9.70 -23.93 -9.52
N GLY A 284 8.92 -24.71 -10.27
CA GLY A 284 9.29 -26.08 -10.59
C GLY A 284 10.50 -26.13 -11.53
N ASP A 285 11.07 -27.32 -11.74
CA ASP A 285 12.24 -27.51 -12.61
C ASP A 285 11.99 -27.04 -14.06
N ASP A 286 10.73 -27.02 -14.49
CA ASP A 286 10.30 -26.55 -15.82
C ASP A 286 10.17 -25.01 -15.93
N GLY A 287 10.29 -24.28 -14.81
CA GLY A 287 10.31 -22.80 -14.76
C GLY A 287 9.02 -22.05 -15.16
N ASP A 288 8.03 -22.74 -15.73
CA ASP A 288 6.97 -22.10 -16.50
C ASP A 288 5.81 -21.51 -15.66
N LYS A 289 5.51 -22.12 -14.49
CA LYS A 289 4.44 -21.65 -13.60
C LYS A 289 4.89 -21.56 -12.14
N PRO A 290 4.87 -20.37 -11.52
CA PRO A 290 5.19 -20.23 -10.12
C PRO A 290 4.02 -20.69 -9.24
N ARG A 291 4.30 -21.62 -8.32
CA ARG A 291 3.35 -22.17 -7.34
C ARG A 291 3.48 -21.43 -6.01
N PRO A 292 2.38 -21.26 -5.25
CA PRO A 292 2.48 -20.69 -3.90
C PRO A 292 3.26 -21.63 -2.98
N PHE A 293 3.93 -21.07 -1.97
CA PHE A 293 4.56 -21.87 -0.92
C PHE A 293 3.49 -22.69 -0.18
N GLY A 294 3.66 -24.01 -0.12
CA GLY A 294 2.67 -24.94 0.44
C GLY A 294 1.62 -25.45 -0.56
N HIS A 295 1.79 -25.22 -1.87
CA HIS A 295 0.96 -25.85 -2.89
C HIS A 295 1.15 -27.37 -2.84
N ILE A 296 0.06 -28.08 -2.58
CA ILE A 296 -0.04 -29.53 -2.70
C ILE A 296 -0.63 -29.78 -4.09
N ASP A 297 0.04 -30.59 -4.91
CA ASP A 297 -0.52 -30.99 -6.20
C ASP A 297 -1.72 -31.90 -5.91
N ASP A 298 -2.90 -31.56 -6.42
CA ASP A 298 -4.17 -32.31 -6.27
C ASP A 298 -4.13 -33.75 -6.85
N SER A 299 -2.95 -34.28 -7.20
CA SER A 299 -2.74 -35.66 -7.64
C SER A 299 -2.70 -36.66 -6.48
N LEU A 300 -2.80 -36.19 -5.24
CA LEU A 300 -3.06 -37.02 -4.07
C LEU A 300 -4.44 -36.62 -3.52
N GLU A 301 -5.43 -37.47 -3.78
CA GLU A 301 -6.77 -37.39 -3.19
C GLU A 301 -6.67 -37.43 -1.65
N ASP A 302 -6.51 -36.27 -1.00
CA ASP A 302 -6.64 -36.18 0.44
C ASP A 302 -8.13 -36.10 0.80
N CYS A 303 -8.68 -37.24 1.24
CA CYS A 303 -10.09 -37.38 1.63
C CYS A 303 -10.53 -36.43 2.76
N ALA A 304 -9.58 -35.79 3.45
CA ALA A 304 -9.82 -34.93 4.61
C ALA A 304 -10.46 -33.57 4.24
N ASP A 305 -10.19 -33.03 3.06
CA ASP A 305 -10.74 -31.73 2.65
C ASP A 305 -12.20 -31.86 2.18
N GLN A 306 -12.60 -33.03 1.67
CA GLN A 306 -14.01 -33.30 1.35
C GLN A 306 -14.87 -33.37 2.61
N ASP A 307 -14.36 -33.94 3.71
CA ASP A 307 -15.06 -34.02 4.99
C ASP A 307 -15.24 -32.63 5.63
N ALA A 308 -14.24 -31.75 5.51
CA ALA A 308 -14.32 -30.38 6.02
C ALA A 308 -15.32 -29.52 5.23
N VAL A 309 -15.36 -29.68 3.91
CA VAL A 309 -16.33 -29.00 3.03
C VAL A 309 -17.75 -29.53 3.26
N ALA A 310 -17.91 -30.85 3.44
CA ALA A 310 -19.20 -31.46 3.77
C ALA A 310 -19.73 -30.95 5.13
N ALA A 311 -18.88 -30.91 6.16
CA ALA A 311 -19.25 -30.39 7.48
C ALA A 311 -19.63 -28.90 7.46
N LEU A 312 -18.99 -28.09 6.61
CA LEU A 312 -19.34 -26.69 6.39
C LEU A 312 -20.68 -26.52 5.67
N THR A 313 -21.02 -27.45 4.77
CA THR A 313 -22.28 -27.43 4.02
C THR A 313 -23.45 -27.84 4.93
N ASP A 314 -23.25 -28.86 5.78
CA ASP A 314 -24.25 -29.29 6.78
C ASP A 314 -24.54 -28.21 7.83
N LEU A 315 -23.58 -27.32 8.12
CA LEU A 315 -23.77 -26.17 9.02
C LEU A 315 -24.52 -25.00 8.38
N ILE A 316 -24.57 -24.94 7.05
CA ILE A 316 -25.29 -23.90 6.30
C ILE A 316 -26.77 -24.31 6.08
N ASP A 317 -27.03 -25.61 6.02
CA ASP A 317 -28.37 -26.17 5.80
C ASP A 317 -29.13 -26.51 7.11
N ALA A 318 -28.56 -26.21 8.29
CA ALA A 318 -29.18 -26.36 9.62
C ALA A 318 -29.69 -25.02 10.19
#